data_AF-A0A970TZR7-F1
#
_entry.id   AF-A0A970TZR7-F1
#
_cell.length_a   1.000
_cell.length_b   1.000
_cell.length_c   1.000
_cell.angle_alpha   90.00
_cell.angle_beta   90.00
_cell.angle_gamma   90.00
#
_symmetry.space_group_name_H-M   'P 1'
#
loop_
_entity.id
_entity.type
_entity.pdbx_description
1 polymer ?
#
loop_
_entity_poly.entity_id
_entity_poly.type
_entity_poly.pdbx_seq_one_letter_code
_entity_poly.pdbx_strand_id
1 'polypeptide(L)'
;ANAQGLRCTRQMIAMLQDQLIQTGRLAEEREIIYEETHCILDACFELGRGDIARGAVRAFQAGVLDIPFAPSRLNAGKVLPARDNEGAVRLFDPGNLPLSPDLLRYHKAKIEERARCEKRPPTFQMVIDDVYAISKGQLVGRPR
;
A
#
# COMPACT_ATOMS: atom_id res chain seq x y z
N ALA A 1 -17.99 -20.38 -13.08
CA ALA A 1 -17.07 -19.55 -12.27
C ALA A 1 -17.65 -18.16 -11.96
N ASN A 2 -17.78 -17.24 -12.92
CA ASN A 2 -18.18 -15.83 -12.65
C ASN A 2 -19.53 -15.69 -11.89
N ALA A 3 -20.61 -16.28 -12.41
CA ALA A 3 -21.92 -16.21 -11.76
C ALA A 3 -21.95 -16.81 -10.33
N GLN A 4 -21.13 -17.83 -10.05
CA GLN A 4 -20.99 -18.40 -8.72
C GLN A 4 -20.29 -17.42 -7.77
N GLY A 5 -19.24 -16.74 -8.24
CA GLY A 5 -18.57 -15.68 -7.49
C GLY A 5 -19.53 -14.56 -7.10
N LEU A 6 -20.31 -14.04 -8.07
CA LEU A 6 -21.31 -12.98 -7.81
C LEU A 6 -22.37 -13.39 -6.77
N ARG A 7 -22.86 -14.64 -6.84
CA ARG A 7 -23.80 -15.17 -5.85
C ARG A 7 -23.18 -15.24 -4.46
N CYS A 8 -21.94 -15.73 -4.37
CA CYS A 8 -21.19 -15.80 -3.11
C CYS A 8 -21.00 -14.40 -2.50
N THR A 9 -20.53 -13.42 -3.30
CA THR A 9 -20.35 -12.03 -2.85
C THR A 9 -21.66 -11.42 -2.36
N ARG A 10 -22.76 -11.58 -3.11
CA ARG A 10 -24.08 -11.04 -2.72
C ARG A 10 -24.56 -11.66 -1.41
N GLN A 11 -24.39 -12.97 -1.24
CA GLN A 11 -24.78 -13.66 -0.01
C GLN A 11 -24.03 -13.10 1.20
N MET A 12 -22.71 -12.93 1.10
CA MET A 12 -21.90 -12.36 2.18
C MET A 12 -22.33 -10.93 2.56
N ILE A 13 -22.58 -10.07 1.57
CA ILE A 13 -23.07 -8.70 1.82
C ILE A 13 -24.41 -8.73 2.55
N ALA A 14 -25.37 -9.54 2.07
CA ALA A 14 -26.69 -9.64 2.68
C ALA A 14 -26.64 -10.19 4.12
N MET A 15 -25.76 -11.15 4.39
CA MET A 15 -25.61 -11.75 5.73
C MET A 15 -24.97 -10.79 6.75
N LEU A 16 -24.19 -9.81 6.30
CA LEU A 16 -23.44 -8.89 7.17
C LEU A 16 -23.96 -7.45 7.12
N GLN A 17 -25.08 -7.18 6.46
CA GLN A 17 -25.58 -5.82 6.17
C GLN A 17 -25.78 -4.95 7.44
N ASP A 18 -26.08 -5.57 8.57
CA ASP A 18 -26.37 -4.89 9.84
C ASP A 18 -25.13 -4.73 10.73
N GLN A 19 -23.96 -5.21 10.29
CA GLN A 19 -22.71 -5.17 11.06
C GLN A 19 -21.85 -3.98 10.64
N LEU A 20 -21.47 -3.14 11.61
CA LEU A 20 -20.56 -2.02 11.42
C LEU A 20 -19.19 -2.30 12.05
N ILE A 21 -18.12 -1.88 11.38
CA ILE A 21 -16.77 -1.92 11.94
C ILE A 21 -16.51 -0.61 12.66
N GLN A 22 -16.42 -0.66 13.99
CA GLN A 22 -16.11 0.48 14.85
C GLN A 22 -14.93 0.14 15.75
N THR A 23 -13.72 0.57 15.36
CA THR A 23 -12.50 0.36 16.17
C THR A 23 -11.66 1.63 16.15
N GLY A 24 -10.95 1.92 17.25
CA GLY A 24 -9.99 3.05 17.30
C GLY A 24 -8.87 2.92 16.26
N ARG A 25 -8.45 1.67 16.00
CA ARG A 25 -7.46 1.33 14.96
C ARG A 25 -7.87 1.81 13.56
N LEU A 26 -9.17 1.80 13.25
CA LEU A 26 -9.67 2.31 11.98
C LEU A 26 -9.43 3.81 11.84
N ALA A 27 -9.62 4.57 12.91
CA ALA A 27 -9.38 6.02 12.89
C ALA A 27 -7.89 6.32 12.72
N GLU A 28 -7.03 5.64 13.48
CA GLU A 28 -5.57 5.78 13.37
C GLU A 28 -5.06 5.48 11.94
N GLU A 29 -5.46 4.35 11.38
CA GLU A 29 -5.06 3.95 10.03
C GLU A 29 -5.60 4.92 8.97
N ARG A 30 -6.82 5.44 9.16
CA ARG A 30 -7.41 6.44 8.26
C ARG A 30 -6.60 7.73 8.22
N GLU A 31 -6.16 8.23 9.38
CA GLU A 31 -5.35 9.46 9.42
C GLU A 31 -4.01 9.29 8.69
N ILE A 32 -3.35 8.13 8.84
CA ILE A 32 -2.13 7.80 8.09
C ILE A 32 -2.37 7.83 6.58
N ILE A 33 -3.45 7.17 6.12
CA ILE A 33 -3.81 7.14 4.70
C ILE A 33 -4.10 8.56 4.17
N TYR A 34 -4.81 9.38 4.95
CA TYR A 34 -5.09 10.76 4.55
C TYR A 34 -3.82 11.60 4.47
N GLU A 35 -2.93 11.54 5.46
CA GLU A 35 -1.67 12.28 5.43
C GLU A 35 -0.82 11.88 4.22
N GLU A 36 -0.66 10.58 3.95
CA GLU A 36 0.06 10.08 2.77
C GLU A 36 -0.55 10.57 1.46
N THR A 37 -1.89 10.50 1.37
CA THR A 37 -2.62 10.95 0.18
C THR A 37 -2.45 12.45 -0.03
N HIS A 38 -2.54 13.24 1.03
CA HIS A 38 -2.31 14.68 0.99
C HIS A 38 -0.90 15.01 0.49
N CYS A 39 0.14 14.37 1.04
CA CYS A 39 1.51 14.56 0.57
C CYS A 39 1.66 14.36 -0.94
N ILE A 40 1.08 13.28 -1.49
CA ILE A 40 1.18 12.98 -2.92
C ILE A 40 0.37 13.99 -3.76
N LEU A 41 -0.86 14.30 -3.35
CA LEU A 41 -1.72 15.23 -4.08
C LEU A 41 -1.17 16.66 -4.06
N ASP A 42 -0.66 17.12 -2.91
CA ASP A 42 -0.05 18.44 -2.77
C ASP A 42 1.16 18.58 -3.70
N ALA A 43 2.03 17.56 -3.76
CA ALA A 43 3.15 17.54 -4.70
C ALA A 43 2.67 17.55 -6.17
N CYS A 44 1.59 16.85 -6.50
CA CYS A 44 0.99 16.91 -7.84
C CYS A 44 0.49 18.32 -8.17
N PHE A 45 -0.22 18.98 -7.25
CA PHE A 45 -0.69 20.35 -7.45
C PHE A 45 0.45 21.36 -7.55
N GLU A 46 1.50 21.21 -6.74
CA GLU A 46 2.69 22.07 -6.79
C GLU A 46 3.41 21.94 -8.14
N LEU A 47 3.70 20.71 -8.57
CA LEU A 47 4.30 20.44 -9.88
C LEU A 47 3.40 20.92 -11.03
N GLY A 48 2.09 20.85 -10.86
CA GLY A 48 1.09 21.33 -11.79
C GLY A 48 0.88 22.85 -11.80
N ARG A 49 1.41 23.57 -10.80
CA ARG A 49 1.08 24.97 -10.51
C ARG A 49 -0.44 25.21 -10.44
N GLY A 50 -1.14 24.32 -9.72
CA GLY A 50 -2.59 24.32 -9.56
C GLY A 50 -3.38 23.52 -10.59
N ASP A 51 -2.78 23.11 -11.72
CA ASP A 51 -3.41 22.24 -12.72
C ASP A 51 -3.09 20.77 -12.42
N ILE A 52 -4.07 20.02 -11.94
CA ILE A 52 -3.88 18.61 -11.55
C ILE A 52 -3.55 17.68 -12.72
N ALA A 53 -4.04 17.96 -13.93
CA ALA A 53 -3.77 17.12 -15.08
C ALA A 53 -2.30 17.24 -15.51
N ARG A 54 -1.79 18.49 -15.54
CA ARG A 54 -0.34 18.74 -15.73
C ARG A 54 0.48 18.22 -14.57
N GLY A 55 -0.04 18.37 -13.35
CA GLY A 55 0.54 17.88 -12.12
C GLY A 55 0.80 16.38 -12.16
N ALA A 56 -0.20 15.58 -12.52
CA ALA A 56 -0.09 14.13 -12.63
C ALA A 56 0.99 13.70 -13.65
N VAL A 57 1.04 14.32 -14.83
CA VAL A 57 2.08 14.01 -15.84
C VAL A 57 3.47 14.29 -15.30
N ARG A 58 3.67 15.46 -14.66
CA ARG A 58 4.96 15.85 -14.07
C ARG A 58 5.32 14.99 -12.86
N ALA A 59 4.32 14.58 -12.08
CA ALA A 59 4.50 13.75 -10.91
C ALA A 59 5.05 12.36 -11.28
N PHE A 60 4.52 11.74 -12.34
CA PHE A 60 5.07 10.51 -12.89
C PHE A 60 6.51 10.71 -13.40
N GLN A 61 6.79 11.81 -14.11
CA GLN A 61 8.14 12.12 -14.59
C GLN A 61 9.15 12.29 -13.45
N ALA A 62 8.75 12.89 -12.33
CA ALA A 62 9.58 13.08 -11.14
C ALA A 62 9.65 11.84 -10.23
N GLY A 63 8.73 10.88 -10.40
CA GLY A 63 8.59 9.69 -9.56
C GLY A 63 7.91 9.96 -8.21
N VAL A 64 7.34 11.16 -7.99
CA VAL A 64 6.56 11.47 -6.78
C VAL A 64 5.16 10.86 -6.81
N LEU A 65 4.75 10.38 -8.00
CA LEU A 65 3.63 9.46 -8.19
C LEU A 65 4.16 8.22 -8.92
N ASP A 66 4.07 7.06 -8.29
CA ASP A 66 4.66 5.81 -8.77
C ASP A 66 3.76 4.63 -8.41
N ILE A 67 3.56 3.71 -9.36
CA ILE A 67 2.65 2.58 -9.25
C ILE A 67 3.46 1.28 -9.24
N PRO A 68 3.41 0.49 -8.16
CA PRO A 68 4.12 -0.77 -8.08
C PRO A 68 3.77 -1.72 -9.24
N PHE A 69 4.81 -2.30 -9.85
CA PHE A 69 4.69 -3.30 -10.92
C PHE A 69 3.98 -2.83 -12.20
N ALA A 70 3.80 -1.52 -12.39
CA ALA A 70 3.22 -1.00 -13.61
C ALA A 70 4.14 -1.26 -14.83
N PRO A 71 3.62 -1.71 -15.97
CA PRO A 71 4.42 -2.00 -17.17
C PRO A 71 4.82 -0.73 -17.94
N SER A 72 4.29 0.43 -17.58
CA SER A 72 4.53 1.69 -18.27
C SER A 72 5.98 2.14 -18.12
N ARG A 73 6.63 2.51 -19.23
CA ARG A 73 7.96 3.11 -19.23
C ARG A 73 8.01 4.50 -18.61
N LEU A 74 6.85 5.14 -18.44
CA LEU A 74 6.73 6.45 -17.81
C LEU A 74 6.65 6.34 -16.27
N ASN A 75 6.44 5.14 -15.75
CA ASN A 75 6.40 4.88 -14.32
C ASN A 75 7.84 4.67 -13.80
N ALA A 76 8.20 5.33 -12.69
CA ALA A 76 9.54 5.22 -12.13
C ALA A 76 9.85 3.78 -11.65
N GLY A 77 8.85 3.07 -11.13
CA GLY A 77 8.96 1.67 -10.72
C GLY A 77 9.90 1.47 -9.52
N LYS A 78 10.06 2.49 -8.68
CA LYS A 78 10.93 2.48 -7.50
C LYS A 78 10.17 2.14 -6.22
N VAL A 79 8.87 2.45 -6.15
CA VAL A 79 8.04 2.09 -5.00
C VAL A 79 7.89 0.57 -4.90
N LEU A 80 8.30 0.02 -3.76
CA LEU A 80 8.16 -1.39 -3.43
C LEU A 80 7.26 -1.56 -2.20
N PRO A 81 6.08 -2.16 -2.34
CA PRO A 81 5.22 -2.47 -1.21
C PRO A 81 5.58 -3.82 -0.58
N ALA A 82 5.45 -3.94 0.73
CA ALA A 82 5.45 -5.23 1.45
C ALA A 82 4.39 -5.20 2.55
N ARG A 83 3.92 -6.36 2.99
CA ARG A 83 3.02 -6.43 4.13
C ARG A 83 3.78 -6.23 5.45
N ASP A 84 3.17 -5.58 6.41
CA ASP A 84 3.64 -5.57 7.79
C ASP A 84 3.30 -6.87 8.52
N ASN A 85 3.56 -6.89 9.82
CA ASN A 85 3.35 -8.07 10.66
C ASN A 85 1.87 -8.46 10.79
N GLU A 86 0.95 -7.52 10.60
CA GLU A 86 -0.49 -7.73 10.68
C GLU A 86 -1.13 -7.96 9.30
N GLY A 87 -0.33 -7.83 8.24
CA GLY A 87 -0.75 -8.08 6.86
C GLY A 87 -1.21 -6.84 6.10
N ALA A 88 -1.14 -5.65 6.70
CA ALA A 88 -1.42 -4.39 6.00
C ALA A 88 -0.27 -4.06 5.04
N VAL A 89 -0.59 -3.50 3.87
CA VAL A 89 0.43 -3.12 2.89
C VAL A 89 1.12 -1.83 3.37
N ARG A 90 2.45 -1.85 3.40
CA ARG A 90 3.33 -0.75 3.78
C ARG A 90 4.36 -0.49 2.68
N LEU A 91 5.00 0.67 2.77
CA LEU A 91 6.07 1.07 1.87
C LEU A 91 7.39 0.49 2.36
N PHE A 92 7.83 -0.60 1.73
CA PHE A 92 9.15 -1.20 2.00
C PHE A 92 10.26 -0.32 1.43
N ASP A 93 10.10 0.11 0.18
CA ASP A 93 10.89 1.17 -0.44
C ASP A 93 9.92 2.25 -0.94
N PRO A 94 9.94 3.47 -0.39
CA PRO A 94 9.07 4.55 -0.82
C PRO A 94 9.53 5.20 -2.13
N GLY A 95 10.72 4.89 -2.66
CA GLY A 95 11.25 5.55 -3.84
C GLY A 95 11.30 7.08 -3.69
N ASN A 96 10.66 7.77 -4.63
CA ASN A 96 10.58 9.24 -4.66
C ASN A 96 9.25 9.78 -4.10
N LEU A 97 8.44 8.96 -3.42
CA LEU A 97 7.17 9.45 -2.86
C LEU A 97 7.43 10.61 -1.88
N PRO A 98 6.65 11.71 -1.96
CA PRO A 98 6.91 12.96 -1.25
C PRO A 98 6.39 12.91 0.21
N LEU A 99 6.65 11.81 0.92
CA LEU A 99 6.10 11.58 2.26
C LEU A 99 6.89 12.32 3.33
N SER A 100 6.19 12.68 4.42
CA SER A 100 6.82 13.27 5.59
C SER A 100 7.83 12.30 6.24
N PRO A 101 8.88 12.80 6.90
CA PRO A 101 9.81 11.94 7.63
C PRO A 101 9.13 11.04 8.67
N ASP A 102 7.97 11.46 9.19
CA ASP A 102 7.21 10.76 10.22
C ASP A 102 6.48 9.55 9.61
N LEU A 103 5.85 9.73 8.44
CA LEU A 103 5.27 8.64 7.66
C LEU A 103 6.32 7.62 7.22
N LEU A 104 7.49 8.09 6.76
CA LEU A 104 8.60 7.18 6.39
C LEU A 104 9.08 6.35 7.59
N ARG A 105 9.19 6.96 8.78
CA ARG A 105 9.52 6.23 10.02
C ARG A 105 8.42 5.25 10.41
N TYR A 106 7.15 5.62 10.24
CA TYR A 106 6.01 4.74 10.53
C TYR A 106 6.07 3.45 9.69
N HIS A 107 6.22 3.57 8.36
CA HIS A 107 6.32 2.39 7.48
C HIS A 107 7.52 1.52 7.82
N LYS A 108 8.69 2.14 8.02
CA LYS A 108 9.91 1.44 8.41
C LYS A 108 9.71 0.66 9.71
N ALA A 109 9.12 1.27 10.74
CA ALA A 109 8.86 0.62 12.01
C ALA A 109 7.92 -0.60 11.87
N LYS A 110 6.88 -0.50 11.04
CA LYS A 110 5.94 -1.60 10.76
C LYS A 110 6.59 -2.79 10.05
N ILE A 111 7.48 -2.51 9.09
CA ILE A 111 8.29 -3.53 8.42
C ILE A 111 9.32 -4.17 9.38
N GLU A 112 9.97 -3.36 10.22
CA GLU A 112 10.92 -3.85 11.23
C GLU A 112 10.24 -4.74 12.28
N GLU A 113 9.00 -4.45 12.65
CA GLU A 113 8.21 -5.32 13.52
C GLU A 113 8.04 -6.72 12.91
N ARG A 114 7.66 -6.79 11.62
CA ARG A 114 7.57 -8.06 10.89
C ARG A 114 8.92 -8.78 10.87
N ALA A 115 10.00 -8.06 10.56
CA ALA A 115 11.35 -8.61 10.51
C ALA A 115 11.78 -9.24 11.84
N ARG A 116 11.50 -8.57 12.97
CA ARG A 116 11.74 -9.10 14.31
C ARG A 116 10.94 -10.38 14.57
N CYS A 117 9.65 -10.40 14.24
CA CYS A 117 8.80 -11.58 14.41
C CYS A 117 9.26 -12.76 13.55
N GLU A 118 9.68 -12.51 12.31
CA GLU A 118 10.15 -13.55 11.38
C GLU A 118 11.61 -13.93 11.58
N LYS A 119 12.34 -13.24 12.47
CA LYS A 119 13.77 -13.46 12.73
C LYS A 119 14.63 -13.42 11.46
N ARG A 120 14.27 -12.54 10.51
CA ARG A 120 15.01 -12.31 9.28
C ARG A 120 15.07 -10.81 8.96
N PRO A 121 16.12 -10.33 8.29
CA PRO A 121 16.21 -8.93 7.89
C PRO A 121 15.08 -8.55 6.91
N PRO A 122 14.61 -7.29 6.94
CA PRO A 122 13.66 -6.79 5.96
C PRO A 122 14.39 -6.64 4.62
N THR A 123 14.06 -7.51 3.66
CA THR A 123 14.71 -7.56 2.34
C THR A 123 13.65 -7.61 1.25
N PHE A 124 14.06 -7.37 -0.01
CA PHE A 124 13.19 -7.51 -1.17
C PHE A 124 12.52 -8.90 -1.27
N GLN A 125 13.10 -9.93 -0.66
CA GLN A 125 12.48 -11.25 -0.59
C GLN A 125 11.09 -11.21 0.10
N MET A 126 10.84 -10.31 1.05
CA MET A 126 9.51 -10.15 1.66
C MET A 126 8.45 -9.74 0.63
N VAL A 127 8.81 -8.85 -0.29
CA VAL A 127 7.93 -8.41 -1.40
C VAL A 127 7.58 -9.61 -2.29
N ILE A 128 8.59 -10.41 -2.66
CA ILE A 128 8.41 -11.61 -3.48
C ILE A 128 7.51 -12.62 -2.76
N ASP A 129 7.75 -12.85 -1.47
CA ASP A 129 6.99 -13.82 -0.69
C ASP A 129 5.51 -13.42 -0.60
N ASP A 130 5.21 -12.13 -0.43
CA ASP A 130 3.84 -11.60 -0.35
C ASP A 130 3.09 -11.70 -1.68
N VAL A 131 3.78 -11.50 -2.82
CA VAL A 131 3.18 -11.71 -4.16
C VAL A 131 2.70 -13.15 -4.33
N TYR A 132 3.45 -14.13 -3.81
CA TYR A 132 3.07 -15.54 -3.90
C TYR A 132 2.16 -16.04 -2.76
N ALA A 133 2.02 -15.29 -1.66
CA ALA A 133 1.37 -15.76 -0.44
C ALA A 133 -0.07 -16.25 -0.66
N ILE A 134 -0.88 -15.49 -1.41
CA ILE A 134 -2.30 -15.83 -1.66
C ILE A 134 -2.43 -17.16 -2.40
N SER A 135 -1.58 -17.39 -3.42
CA SER A 135 -1.56 -18.65 -4.16
C SER A 135 -1.17 -19.85 -3.29
N LYS A 136 -0.46 -19.59 -2.18
CA LYS A 136 -0.06 -20.57 -1.15
C LYS A 136 -1.06 -20.64 0.01
N GLY A 137 -2.20 -19.97 -0.08
CA GLY A 137 -3.27 -19.99 0.92
C GLY A 137 -3.00 -19.15 2.17
N GLN A 138 -2.10 -18.16 2.10
CA GLN A 138 -1.74 -17.29 3.23
C GLN A 138 -1.83 -15.81 2.82
N LEU A 139 -2.14 -14.92 3.77
CA LEU A 139 -2.15 -13.47 3.49
C LEU A 139 -0.73 -12.89 3.43
N VAL A 140 0.13 -13.29 4.37
CA VAL A 140 1.50 -12.80 4.54
C VAL A 140 2.49 -13.90 4.15
N GLY A 141 3.48 -13.56 3.33
CA GLY A 141 4.54 -14.46 2.89
C GLY A 141 5.55 -14.74 4.00
N ARG A 142 5.16 -15.52 5.01
CA ARG A 142 6.04 -15.92 6.13
C ARG A 142 7.07 -16.96 5.66
N PRO A 143 8.31 -16.94 6.21
CA PRO A 143 9.28 -18.03 6.03
C PRO A 143 8.72 -19.37 6.50
N ARG A 144 9.23 -20.46 5.93
CA ARG A 144 8.98 -21.82 6.41
C ARG A 144 10.05 -22.23 7.42
#